data_AF-A0A8I0BPX6-F1
#
_entry.id   AF-A0A8I0BPX6-F1
#
_cell.length_a   1.000
_cell.length_b   1.000
_cell.length_c   1.000
_cell.angle_alpha   90.00
_cell.angle_beta   90.00
_cell.angle_gamma   90.00
#
_symmetry.space_group_name_H-M   'P 1'
#
loop_
_entity.id
_entity.type
_entity.pdbx_description
1 polymer ?
#
loop_
_entity_poly.entity_id
_entity_poly.type
_entity_poly.pdbx_seq_one_letter_code
_entity_poly.pdbx_strand_id
1 'polypeptide(L)'
;MIANIHSAYLKGEKAFNSKKFIEAKKHLVSVVEHDANYYAAYLLLFEILNNSQSALLKTVVKELKRLNPKIALDYKPVSRPKKTKKDTSIVTISYIKLMIQQGKAIQAKRSLNAIINHAKTKKQILEAETLLKTLNKKKDQK
;
A
#
# COMPACT_ATOMS: atom_id res chain seq x y z
N MET A 1 22.47 -8.27 29.67
CA MET A 1 23.88 -8.00 29.30
C MET A 1 23.84 -7.05 28.10
N ILE A 2 24.14 -5.77 28.30
CA ILE A 2 24.15 -4.78 27.21
C ILE A 2 25.37 -5.10 26.35
N ALA A 3 25.18 -5.86 25.28
CA ALA A 3 26.15 -5.89 24.20
C ALA A 3 26.25 -4.45 23.70
N ASN A 4 27.40 -3.80 23.95
CA ASN A 4 27.62 -2.39 23.67
C ASN A 4 27.08 -2.05 22.27
N ILE A 5 25.96 -1.34 22.19
CA ILE A 5 25.22 -1.07 20.94
C ILE A 5 26.17 -0.42 19.92
N HIS A 6 27.09 0.41 20.41
CA HIS A 6 28.16 1.00 19.61
C HIS A 6 29.13 -0.04 19.03
N SER A 7 29.47 -1.10 19.77
CA SER A 7 30.29 -2.19 19.26
C SER A 7 29.60 -3.00 18.15
N ALA A 8 28.27 -3.16 18.23
CA ALA A 8 27.48 -3.79 17.19
C ALA A 8 27.41 -2.90 15.93
N TYR A 9 27.28 -1.58 16.14
CA TYR A 9 27.37 -0.58 15.07
C TYR A 9 28.73 -0.64 14.36
N LEU A 10 29.84 -0.62 15.11
CA LEU A 10 31.20 -0.70 14.54
C LEU A 10 31.41 -1.99 13.72
N LYS A 11 30.83 -3.12 14.14
CA LYS A 11 30.85 -4.36 13.34
C LYS A 11 30.07 -4.20 12.04
N GLY A 12 28.89 -3.57 12.09
CA GLY A 12 28.10 -3.25 10.90
C GLY A 12 28.80 -2.32 9.93
N GLU A 13 29.43 -1.26 10.44
CA GLU A 13 30.20 -0.28 9.65
C GLU A 13 31.43 -0.93 8.98
N LYS A 14 32.19 -1.76 9.72
CA LYS A 14 33.30 -2.53 9.14
C LYS A 14 32.84 -3.47 8.03
N ALA A 15 31.71 -4.15 8.23
CA ALA A 15 31.13 -5.03 7.20
C ALA A 15 30.67 -4.23 5.97
N PHE A 16 30.11 -3.04 6.17
CA PHE A 16 29.73 -2.13 5.08
C PHE A 16 30.96 -1.68 4.27
N ASN A 17 32.01 -1.22 4.93
CA ASN A 17 33.28 -0.83 4.29
C ASN A 17 33.93 -2.00 3.54
N SER A 18 33.75 -3.23 4.04
CA SER A 18 34.21 -4.46 3.40
C SER A 18 33.27 -4.97 2.29
N LYS A 19 32.25 -4.19 1.90
CA LYS A 19 31.21 -4.53 0.90
C LYS A 19 30.39 -5.78 1.24
N LYS A 20 30.38 -6.22 2.50
CA LYS A 20 29.56 -7.35 2.99
C LYS A 20 28.18 -6.87 3.43
N PHE A 21 27.36 -6.46 2.46
CA PHE A 21 26.09 -5.77 2.72
C PHE A 21 25.04 -6.59 3.50
N ILE A 22 25.04 -7.92 3.35
CA ILE A 22 24.12 -8.80 4.07
C ILE A 22 24.44 -8.81 5.58
N GLU A 23 25.72 -8.96 5.91
CA GLU A 23 26.21 -8.95 7.30
C GLU A 23 26.04 -7.56 7.92
N ALA A 24 26.41 -6.51 7.17
CA ALA A 24 26.23 -5.12 7.59
C ALA A 24 24.76 -4.83 7.95
N LYS A 25 23.83 -5.21 7.08
CA LYS A 25 22.38 -5.06 7.33
C LYS A 25 21.95 -5.79 8.61
N LYS A 26 22.39 -7.03 8.83
CA LYS A 26 22.02 -7.80 10.03
C LYS A 26 22.45 -7.09 11.31
N HIS A 27 23.69 -6.60 11.35
CA HIS A 27 24.21 -5.88 12.51
C HIS A 27 23.52 -4.52 12.72
N LEU A 28 23.29 -3.77 11.65
CA LEU A 28 22.65 -2.45 11.73
C LEU A 28 21.16 -2.55 12.11
N VAL A 29 20.43 -3.58 11.66
CA VAL A 29 19.06 -3.84 12.10
C VAL A 29 19.01 -4.12 13.60
N SER A 30 19.93 -4.96 14.11
CA SER A 30 20.02 -5.23 15.54
C SER A 30 20.30 -3.96 16.37
N VAL A 31 21.09 -3.01 15.84
CA VAL A 31 21.37 -1.73 16.49
C VAL A 31 20.11 -0.88 16.59
N VAL A 32 19.36 -0.71 15.49
CA VAL A 32 18.16 0.14 15.49
C VAL A 32 16.98 -0.48 16.25
N GLU A 33 16.96 -1.81 16.39
CA GLU A 33 15.99 -2.50 17.26
C GLU A 33 16.27 -2.23 18.75
N HIS A 34 17.53 -2.04 19.12
CA HIS A 34 17.94 -1.78 20.51
C HIS A 34 17.92 -0.28 20.84
N ASP A 35 18.29 0.57 19.88
CA ASP A 35 18.24 2.02 19.98
C ASP A 35 17.64 2.65 18.72
N ALA A 36 16.35 2.97 18.80
CA ALA A 36 15.59 3.60 17.72
C ALA A 36 16.02 5.05 17.43
N ASN A 37 16.90 5.65 18.24
CA ASN A 37 17.44 6.99 18.02
C ASN A 37 18.88 6.97 17.48
N TYR A 38 19.45 5.79 17.22
CA TYR A 38 20.81 5.66 16.70
C TYR A 38 20.88 6.07 15.21
N TYR A 39 20.97 7.38 14.98
CA TYR A 39 20.83 8.01 13.66
C TYR A 39 21.84 7.48 12.63
N ALA A 40 23.10 7.28 13.00
CA ALA A 40 24.13 6.80 12.09
C ALA A 40 23.82 5.40 11.52
N ALA A 41 23.16 4.54 12.29
CA ALA A 41 22.77 3.21 11.82
C ALA A 41 21.69 3.29 10.74
N TYR A 42 20.74 4.22 10.88
CA TYR A 42 19.72 4.45 9.85
C TYR A 42 20.30 5.04 8.56
N LEU A 43 21.34 5.88 8.62
CA LEU A 43 22.00 6.40 7.42
C LEU A 43 22.68 5.28 6.62
N LEU A 44 23.47 4.44 7.28
CA LEU A 44 24.12 3.29 6.65
C LEU A 44 23.08 2.30 6.11
N LEU A 45 21.98 2.05 6.85
CA LEU A 45 20.88 1.22 6.36
C LEU A 45 20.23 1.82 5.11
N PHE A 46 20.04 3.15 5.07
CA PHE A 46 19.49 3.82 3.90
C PHE A 46 20.39 3.59 2.69
N GLU A 47 21.70 3.78 2.82
CA GLU A 47 22.66 3.61 1.73
C GLU A 47 22.68 2.16 1.19
N ILE A 48 22.68 1.16 2.09
CA ILE A 48 22.62 -0.26 1.71
C ILE A 48 21.31 -0.58 0.98
N LEU A 49 20.18 -0.09 1.50
CA LEU A 49 18.86 -0.43 1.00
C LEU A 49 18.46 0.36 -0.25
N ASN A 50 19.03 1.55 -0.46
CA ASN A 50 18.76 2.38 -1.64
C ASN A 50 19.16 1.66 -2.94
N ASN A 51 20.28 0.91 -2.90
CA ASN A 51 20.74 0.08 -4.02
C ASN A 51 19.90 -1.19 -4.23
N SER A 52 19.16 -1.65 -3.21
CA SER A 52 18.51 -2.97 -3.20
C SER A 52 16.98 -2.92 -3.36
N GLN A 53 16.40 -1.74 -3.57
CA GLN A 53 14.96 -1.51 -3.80
C GLN A 53 14.03 -2.22 -2.77
N SER A 54 14.45 -2.26 -1.50
CA SER A 54 13.81 -3.05 -0.45
C SER A 54 12.55 -2.39 0.14
N ALA A 55 11.56 -3.20 0.52
CA ALA A 55 10.38 -2.74 1.26
C ALA A 55 10.73 -2.06 2.60
N LEU A 56 11.86 -2.45 3.21
CA LEU A 56 12.37 -1.89 4.47
C LEU A 56 12.83 -0.43 4.32
N LEU A 57 13.20 0.00 3.11
CA LEU A 57 13.68 1.35 2.83
C LEU A 57 12.63 2.41 3.20
N LYS A 58 11.34 2.11 2.98
CA LYS A 58 10.25 3.02 3.35
C LYS A 58 10.22 3.29 4.85
N THR A 59 10.42 2.26 5.67
CA THR A 59 10.44 2.38 7.13
C THR A 59 11.66 3.19 7.58
N VAL A 60 12.84 2.87 7.04
CA VAL A 60 14.08 3.60 7.35
C VAL A 60 13.98 5.09 7.00
N VAL A 61 13.43 5.44 5.84
CA VAL A 61 13.23 6.84 5.43
C VAL A 61 12.26 7.57 6.36
N LYS A 62 11.20 6.88 6.82
CA LYS A 62 10.25 7.46 7.78
C LYS A 62 10.95 7.77 9.11
N GLU A 63 11.74 6.85 9.62
CA GLU A 63 12.48 7.04 10.88
C GLU A 63 13.57 8.13 10.74
N LEU A 64 14.28 8.19 9.60
CA LEU A 64 15.23 9.28 9.33
C LEU A 64 14.57 10.65 9.33
N LYS A 65 13.38 10.78 8.72
CA LYS A 65 12.60 12.04 8.73
C LYS A 65 12.06 12.38 10.11
N ARG A 66 11.78 11.38 10.96
CA ARG A 66 11.40 11.60 12.37
C ARG A 66 12.56 12.19 13.16
N LEU A 67 13.77 11.64 12.98
CA LEU A 67 14.97 12.09 13.68
C LEU A 67 15.48 13.43 13.19
N ASN A 68 15.42 13.68 11.87
CA ASN A 68 15.81 14.95 11.28
C ASN A 68 14.81 15.35 10.17
N PRO A 69 13.82 16.20 10.48
CA PRO A 69 12.81 16.62 9.51
C PRO A 69 13.34 17.40 8.31
N LYS A 70 14.53 18.01 8.42
CA LYS A 70 15.15 18.83 7.35
C LYS A 70 16.02 18.02 6.40
N ILE A 71 16.13 16.71 6.60
CA ILE A 71 16.99 15.86 5.76
C ILE A 71 16.45 15.75 4.32
N ALA A 72 17.27 16.13 3.35
CA ALA A 72 17.01 15.87 1.95
C ALA A 72 17.51 14.47 1.59
N LEU A 73 16.59 13.52 1.41
CA LEU A 73 16.89 12.15 0.99
C LEU A 73 16.42 11.94 -0.45
N ASP A 74 17.32 11.48 -1.34
CA ASP A 74 16.97 11.04 -2.70
C ASP A 74 16.30 9.66 -2.68
N TYR A 75 15.13 9.59 -2.04
CA TYR A 75 14.33 8.38 -1.96
C TYR A 75 13.29 8.35 -3.07
N LYS A 76 13.46 7.43 -4.04
CA LYS A 76 12.44 7.13 -5.05
C LYS A 76 11.52 6.01 -4.53
N PRO A 77 10.23 6.30 -4.28
CA PRO A 77 9.31 5.28 -3.77
C PRO A 77 9.12 4.18 -4.80
N VAL A 78 9.24 2.92 -4.36
CA VAL A 78 8.96 1.76 -5.21
C VAL A 78 7.48 1.76 -5.57
N SER A 79 7.19 1.89 -6.87
CA SER A 79 5.83 1.84 -7.40
C SER A 79 5.21 0.49 -7.06
N ARG A 80 4.20 0.47 -6.19
CA ARG A 80 3.45 -0.75 -5.91
C ARG A 80 2.65 -1.10 -7.16
N PRO A 81 2.73 -2.33 -7.69
CA PRO A 81 1.90 -2.73 -8.81
C PRO A 81 0.42 -2.55 -8.43
N LYS A 82 -0.35 -1.89 -9.30
CA LYS A 82 -1.79 -1.74 -9.13
C LYS A 82 -2.38 -3.14 -8.98
N LYS A 83 -3.03 -3.42 -7.84
CA LYS A 83 -3.79 -4.66 -7.67
C LYS A 83 -4.81 -4.74 -8.80
N THR A 84 -4.66 -5.74 -9.67
CA THR A 84 -5.71 -6.12 -10.61
C THR A 84 -6.94 -6.47 -9.78
N LYS A 85 -8.01 -5.68 -9.92
CA LYS A 85 -9.28 -6.01 -9.28
C LYS A 85 -9.71 -7.36 -9.87
N LYS A 86 -9.77 -8.40 -9.04
CA LYS A 86 -10.39 -9.67 -9.42
C LYS A 86 -11.79 -9.36 -9.94
N ASP A 87 -12.15 -10.00 -11.05
CA ASP A 87 -13.47 -9.86 -11.65
C ASP A 87 -14.52 -9.95 -10.56
N THR A 88 -15.24 -8.84 -10.39
CA THR A 88 -16.24 -8.75 -9.34
C THR A 88 -17.33 -9.71 -9.77
N SER A 89 -17.50 -10.83 -9.06
CA SER A 89 -18.61 -11.77 -9.25
C SER A 89 -19.86 -10.94 -9.52
N ILE A 90 -20.42 -11.08 -10.73
CA ILE A 90 -21.54 -10.23 -11.17
C ILE A 90 -22.61 -10.32 -10.09
N VAL A 91 -22.81 -9.21 -9.41
CA VAL A 91 -23.73 -9.09 -8.30
C VAL A 91 -25.14 -9.33 -8.85
N THR A 92 -25.95 -10.16 -8.19
CA THR A 92 -27.30 -10.46 -8.69
C THR A 92 -28.21 -9.22 -8.61
N ILE A 93 -29.18 -9.13 -9.52
CA ILE A 93 -30.17 -8.04 -9.55
C ILE A 93 -30.91 -7.91 -8.21
N SER A 94 -31.22 -9.04 -7.55
CA SER A 94 -31.88 -9.05 -6.23
C SER A 94 -31.07 -8.32 -5.16
N TYR A 95 -29.75 -8.51 -5.14
CA TYR A 95 -28.88 -7.82 -4.19
C TYR A 95 -28.76 -6.33 -4.52
N ILE A 96 -28.77 -5.96 -5.80
CA ILE A 96 -28.81 -4.55 -6.21
C ILE A 96 -30.10 -3.87 -5.74
N LYS A 97 -31.27 -4.53 -5.87
CA LYS A 97 -32.55 -4.01 -5.35
C LYS A 97 -32.47 -3.75 -3.84
N LEU A 98 -31.85 -4.66 -3.09
CA LEU A 98 -31.61 -4.47 -1.65
C LEU A 98 -30.68 -3.26 -1.37
N MET A 99 -29.60 -3.09 -2.14
CA MET A 99 -28.72 -1.91 -1.99
C MET A 99 -29.47 -0.60 -2.22
N ILE A 100 -30.40 -0.56 -3.18
CA ILE A 100 -31.23 0.62 -3.46
C ILE A 100 -32.10 0.95 -2.24
N GLN A 101 -32.74 -0.07 -1.64
CA GLN A 101 -33.55 0.10 -0.43
C GLN A 101 -32.73 0.62 0.75
N GLN A 102 -31.48 0.17 0.88
CA GLN A 102 -30.54 0.62 1.91
C GLN A 102 -29.95 2.02 1.67
N GLY A 103 -30.39 2.74 0.62
CA GLY A 103 -29.86 4.07 0.28
C GLY A 103 -28.47 4.06 -0.35
N LYS A 104 -27.91 2.89 -0.68
CA LYS A 104 -26.57 2.74 -1.29
C LYS A 104 -26.58 2.97 -2.81
N ALA A 105 -27.15 4.10 -3.24
CA ALA A 105 -27.41 4.39 -4.65
C ALA A 105 -26.15 4.40 -5.54
N ILE A 106 -25.02 4.91 -5.04
CA ILE A 106 -23.76 4.97 -5.81
C ILE A 106 -23.22 3.56 -6.08
N GLN A 107 -23.28 2.68 -5.08
CA GLN A 107 -22.83 1.30 -5.22
C GLN A 107 -23.75 0.51 -6.14
N ALA A 108 -25.07 0.69 -6.01
CA ALA A 108 -26.06 0.08 -6.88
C ALA A 108 -25.86 0.48 -8.35
N LYS A 109 -25.63 1.76 -8.65
CA LYS A 109 -25.36 2.23 -10.04
C LYS A 109 -24.11 1.59 -10.64
N ARG A 110 -23.03 1.47 -9.86
CA ARG A 110 -21.79 0.80 -10.30
C ARG A 110 -22.04 -0.68 -10.62
N SER A 111 -22.79 -1.37 -9.76
CA SER A 111 -23.14 -2.78 -9.99
C SER A 111 -24.07 -2.98 -11.19
N LEU A 112 -25.04 -2.08 -11.42
CA LEU A 112 -25.91 -2.11 -12.61
C LEU A 112 -25.10 -1.94 -13.91
N ASN A 113 -24.18 -0.97 -13.95
CA ASN A 113 -23.31 -0.78 -15.10
C ASN A 113 -22.41 -2.00 -15.36
N ALA A 114 -21.95 -2.68 -14.32
CA ALA A 114 -21.17 -3.90 -14.47
C ALA A 114 -22.00 -5.04 -15.08
N ILE A 115 -23.29 -5.17 -14.71
CA ILE A 115 -24.21 -6.14 -15.35
C ILE A 115 -24.42 -5.78 -16.82
N ILE A 116 -24.66 -4.51 -17.14
CA ILE A 116 -24.89 -4.07 -18.53
C ILE A 116 -23.68 -4.41 -19.42
N ASN A 117 -22.46 -4.19 -18.92
CA ASN A 117 -21.24 -4.37 -19.70
C ASN A 117 -20.77 -5.84 -19.80
N HIS A 118 -21.13 -6.69 -18.83
CA HIS A 118 -20.51 -8.01 -18.68
C HIS A 118 -21.47 -9.19 -18.52
N ALA A 119 -22.79 -8.97 -18.43
CA ALA A 119 -23.75 -10.06 -18.30
C ALA A 119 -23.91 -10.87 -19.60
N LYS A 120 -24.09 -12.19 -19.45
CA LYS A 120 -24.27 -13.11 -20.58
C LYS A 120 -25.70 -13.11 -21.15
N THR A 121 -26.70 -12.68 -20.38
CA THR A 121 -28.11 -12.78 -20.77
C THR A 121 -28.74 -11.42 -21.06
N LYS A 122 -29.40 -11.30 -22.22
CA LYS A 122 -30.12 -10.07 -22.62
C LYS A 122 -31.19 -9.65 -21.60
N LYS A 123 -31.85 -10.62 -20.95
CA LYS A 123 -32.85 -10.37 -19.91
C LYS A 123 -32.27 -9.62 -18.71
N GLN A 124 -31.08 -10.00 -18.23
CA GLN A 124 -30.42 -9.33 -17.12
C GLN A 124 -29.96 -7.92 -17.50
N ILE A 125 -29.51 -7.73 -18.75
CA ILE A 125 -29.11 -6.40 -19.26
C ILE A 125 -30.33 -5.46 -19.29
N LEU A 126 -31.46 -5.91 -19.86
CA LEU A 126 -32.71 -5.14 -19.89
C LEU A 126 -33.23 -4.78 -18.49
N GLU A 127 -33.18 -5.72 -17.54
CA GLU A 127 -33.58 -5.46 -16.16
C GLU A 127 -32.62 -4.46 -15.48
N ALA A 128 -31.32 -4.53 -15.75
CA ALA A 128 -30.35 -3.58 -15.22
C ALA A 128 -30.55 -2.16 -15.79
N GLU A 129 -30.83 -2.03 -17.09
CA GLU A 129 -31.08 -0.74 -17.74
C GLU A 129 -32.35 -0.05 -17.21
N THR A 130 -33.44 -0.81 -17.02
CA THR A 130 -34.69 -0.29 -16.48
C THR A 130 -34.53 0.20 -15.04
N LEU A 131 -33.81 -0.55 -14.21
CA LEU A 131 -33.48 -0.16 -12.84
C LEU A 131 -32.58 1.09 -12.81
N LEU A 132 -31.59 1.18 -13.69
CA LEU A 132 -30.69 2.31 -13.79
C LEU A 132 -31.43 3.60 -14.19
N LYS A 133 -32.33 3.51 -15.18
CA LYS A 133 -33.21 4.62 -15.59
C LYS A 133 -34.09 5.10 -14.42
N THR A 134 -34.69 4.18 -13.67
CA THR A 134 -35.52 4.49 -12.50
C THR A 134 -34.73 5.18 -11.39
N LEU A 135 -33.50 4.72 -11.13
CA LEU A 135 -32.57 5.31 -10.16
C LEU A 135 -32.10 6.71 -10.54
N ASN A 136 -31.98 7.02 -11.83
CA ASN A 136 -31.59 8.36 -12.29
C ASN A 136 -32.77 9.33 -12.19
N LYS A 137 -33.99 8.92 -12.58
CA LYS A 137 -35.20 9.76 -12.44
C LYS A 137 -35.50 10.18 -10.99
N LYS A 138 -35.25 9.30 -10.01
CA LYS A 138 -35.41 9.63 -8.57
C LYS A 138 -34.45 10.71 -8.07
N LYS A 139 -33.35 10.98 -8.78
CA LYS A 139 -32.40 12.04 -8.42
C LYS A 139 -32.87 13.42 -8.90
N ASP A 140 -33.66 13.45 -9.98
CA ASP A 140 -34.13 14.70 -10.61
C ASP A 140 -35.45 15.23 -10.00
N GLN A 141 -36.03 14.51 -9.03
CA GLN A 141 -37.26 14.89 -8.31
C GLN A 141 -36.99 15.41 -6.89
N LYS A 142 -35.75 15.75 -6.56
CA LYS A 142 -35.35 16.14 -5.20
C LYS A 142 -34.56 17.43 -5.18
#